data_AF-A0A931C1K2-F1
#
_entry.id   AF-A0A931C1K2-F1
#
_cell.length_a   1.000
_cell.length_b   1.000
_cell.length_c   1.000
_cell.angle_alpha   90.00
_cell.angle_beta   90.00
_cell.angle_gamma   90.00
#
_symmetry.space_group_name_H-M   'P 1'
#
loop_
_entity.id
_entity.type
_entity.pdbx_description
1 polymer ?
#
loop_
_entity_poly.entity_id
_entity_poly.type
_entity_poly.pdbx_seq_one_letter_code
_entity_poly.pdbx_strand_id
1 'polypeptide(L)'
;MKKLIALLPLILLFNVCLAQTSEDFIAMEYRGMSNLIYKIHVTPDRIVGLRVNGYISVKNSYGIGYTVPDNELNNPGAYVNKNLESAYSGIDIDSAAILRLDEENFIIEKSAIKELYHSKKKKFGMGSYPYSGRIIIKCNKTKGNARGNRDLILVGEQDWQSILELMR
;
A
#
# COMPACT_ATOMS: atom_id res chain seq x y z
N MET A 1 -21.88 52.99 42.16
CA MET A 1 -22.04 52.14 40.96
C MET A 1 -20.76 51.36 40.74
N LYS A 2 -20.69 50.09 41.19
CA LYS A 2 -19.57 49.17 40.93
C LYS A 2 -20.09 48.09 39.97
N LYS A 3 -19.56 48.02 38.74
CA LYS A 3 -19.89 46.94 37.79
C LYS A 3 -18.92 45.78 38.02
N LEU A 4 -19.49 44.64 38.37
CA LEU A 4 -18.86 43.33 38.46
C LEU A 4 -18.68 42.81 37.02
N ILE A 5 -17.44 42.56 36.59
CA ILE A 5 -17.16 41.89 35.31
C ILE A 5 -16.86 40.43 35.67
N ALA A 6 -17.77 39.54 35.30
CA ALA A 6 -17.60 38.11 35.45
C ALA A 6 -16.57 37.60 34.42
N LEU A 7 -15.52 36.94 34.90
CA LEU A 7 -14.68 36.08 34.07
C LEU A 7 -15.43 34.76 33.83
N LEU A 8 -15.69 34.43 32.56
CA LEU A 8 -15.91 33.05 32.13
C LEU A 8 -14.64 32.56 31.42
N PRO A 9 -14.16 31.34 31.71
CA PRO A 9 -13.05 30.78 30.96
C PRO A 9 -13.56 30.35 29.58
N LEU A 10 -12.97 30.94 28.55
CA LEU A 10 -13.13 30.55 27.16
C LEU A 10 -12.49 29.16 26.98
N ILE A 11 -13.27 28.10 27.16
CA ILE A 11 -12.89 26.74 26.77
C ILE A 11 -12.84 26.73 25.24
N LEU A 12 -11.65 26.95 24.69
CA LEU A 12 -11.35 26.64 23.30
C LEU A 12 -11.41 25.11 23.14
N LEU A 13 -12.58 24.61 22.71
CA LEU A 13 -12.70 23.31 22.08
C LEU A 13 -11.93 23.37 20.75
N PHE A 14 -10.65 23.04 20.80
CA PHE A 14 -9.88 22.66 19.62
C PHE A 14 -10.47 21.34 19.11
N ASN A 15 -11.48 21.42 18.25
CA ASN A 15 -11.79 20.35 17.32
C ASN A 15 -10.62 20.26 16.33
N VAL A 16 -9.56 19.56 16.72
CA VAL A 16 -8.59 19.05 15.76
C VAL A 16 -9.35 17.99 14.97
N CYS A 17 -9.93 18.41 13.86
CA CYS A 17 -10.31 17.53 12.78
C CYS A 17 -8.98 16.93 12.28
N LEU A 18 -8.57 15.79 12.84
CA LEU A 18 -7.44 15.02 12.35
C LEU A 18 -7.77 14.69 10.90
N ALA A 19 -7.14 15.41 9.97
CA ALA A 19 -7.16 15.03 8.57
C ALA A 19 -6.58 13.61 8.53
N GLN A 20 -7.42 12.63 8.19
CA GLN A 20 -6.95 11.27 7.93
C GLN A 20 -6.07 11.35 6.68
N THR A 21 -4.75 11.42 6.87
CA THR A 21 -3.79 11.42 5.77
C THR A 21 -3.75 10.01 5.22
N SER A 22 -4.23 9.83 4.00
CA SER A 22 -3.99 8.63 3.24
C SER A 22 -2.72 8.78 2.42
N GLU A 23 -1.88 7.74 2.43
CA GLU A 23 -0.62 7.73 1.69
C GLU A 23 -0.52 6.44 0.88
N ASP A 24 0.13 6.57 -0.29
CA ASP A 24 0.31 5.49 -1.26
C ASP A 24 1.75 5.01 -1.31
N PHE A 25 1.96 3.71 -1.45
CA PHE A 25 3.26 3.12 -1.77
C PHE A 25 3.14 1.96 -2.76
N ILE A 26 4.26 1.55 -3.38
CA ILE A 26 4.25 0.48 -4.38
C ILE A 26 4.86 -0.79 -3.79
N ALA A 27 4.14 -1.90 -3.89
CA ALA A 27 4.60 -3.18 -3.39
C ALA A 27 4.43 -4.30 -4.40
N MET A 28 5.33 -5.28 -4.35
CA MET A 28 5.25 -6.50 -5.12
C MET A 28 4.89 -7.69 -4.23
N GLU A 29 3.94 -8.52 -4.65
CA GLU A 29 3.85 -9.89 -4.15
C GLU A 29 4.56 -10.84 -5.13
N TYR A 30 5.67 -11.42 -4.68
CA TYR A 30 6.45 -12.33 -5.50
C TYR A 30 5.77 -13.70 -5.65
N ARG A 31 5.50 -14.09 -6.89
CA ARG A 31 4.86 -15.37 -7.29
C ARG A 31 5.67 -16.12 -8.35
N GLY A 32 6.98 -15.89 -8.42
CA GLY A 32 7.83 -16.47 -9.46
C GLY A 32 7.65 -15.75 -10.79
N MET A 33 6.99 -16.38 -11.76
CA MET A 33 6.77 -15.81 -13.10
C MET A 33 5.61 -14.81 -13.16
N SER A 34 4.69 -14.85 -12.20
CA SER A 34 3.47 -14.01 -12.19
C SER A 34 3.48 -13.02 -11.03
N ASN A 35 4.59 -12.30 -10.86
CA ASN A 35 4.68 -11.25 -9.84
C ASN A 35 3.57 -10.22 -10.05
N LEU A 36 2.97 -9.78 -8.94
CA LEU A 36 1.92 -8.77 -8.94
C LEU A 36 2.45 -7.50 -8.31
N ILE A 37 2.23 -6.37 -8.98
CA ILE A 37 2.53 -5.04 -8.44
C ILE A 37 1.21 -4.42 -7.99
N TYR A 38 1.24 -3.94 -6.75
CA TYR A 38 0.16 -3.26 -6.11
C TYR A 38 0.55 -1.82 -5.83
N LYS A 39 -0.39 -0.91 -6.07
CA LYS A 39 -0.43 0.38 -5.40
C LYS A 39 -1.20 0.16 -4.10
N ILE A 40 -0.53 0.35 -2.98
CA ILE A 40 -1.11 0.17 -1.66
C ILE A 40 -1.55 1.52 -1.17
N HIS A 41 -2.84 1.67 -0.91
CA HIS A 41 -3.45 2.81 -0.27
C HIS A 41 -3.68 2.49 1.20
N VAL A 42 -3.23 3.35 2.11
CA VAL A 42 -3.43 3.16 3.55
C VAL A 42 -4.31 4.28 4.09
N THR A 43 -5.39 3.89 4.74
CA THR A 43 -6.24 4.79 5.54
C THR A 43 -6.10 4.43 7.02
N PRO A 44 -6.69 5.23 7.93
CA PRO A 44 -6.59 4.93 9.35
C PRO A 44 -7.19 3.59 9.75
N ASP A 45 -8.18 3.08 9.01
CA ASP A 45 -8.86 1.84 9.34
C ASP A 45 -8.46 0.67 8.42
N ARG A 46 -7.90 0.95 7.23
CA ARG A 46 -7.74 -0.04 6.17
C ARG A 46 -6.42 0.05 5.43
N ILE A 47 -6.03 -1.08 4.86
CA ILE A 47 -4.99 -1.21 3.84
C ILE A 47 -5.65 -1.78 2.59
N VAL A 48 -5.65 -1.01 1.50
CA VAL A 48 -6.23 -1.39 0.22
C VAL A 48 -5.10 -1.63 -0.78
N GLY A 49 -5.08 -2.80 -1.41
CA GLY A 49 -4.14 -3.12 -2.47
C GLY A 49 -4.84 -3.14 -3.82
N LEU A 50 -4.45 -2.23 -4.71
CA LEU A 50 -4.93 -2.14 -6.09
C LEU A 50 -3.87 -2.74 -7.02
N ARG A 51 -4.22 -3.78 -7.78
CA ARG A 51 -3.31 -4.36 -8.77
C ARG A 51 -3.12 -3.36 -9.89
N VAL A 52 -1.88 -2.90 -10.05
CA VAL A 52 -1.49 -1.90 -11.06
C VAL A 52 -0.41 -2.41 -12.01
N ASN A 53 0.08 -3.64 -11.82
CA ASN A 53 0.84 -4.36 -12.84
C ASN A 53 0.82 -5.87 -12.55
N GLY A 54 1.13 -6.66 -13.58
CA GLY A 54 1.33 -8.10 -13.48
C GLY A 54 2.33 -8.56 -14.54
N TYR A 55 2.99 -9.70 -14.32
CA TYR A 55 4.06 -10.20 -15.20
C TYR A 55 5.15 -9.15 -15.44
N ILE A 56 5.87 -8.80 -14.37
CA ILE A 56 6.98 -7.86 -14.42
C ILE A 56 8.32 -8.60 -14.37
N SER A 57 9.32 -8.07 -15.09
CA SER A 57 10.71 -8.53 -15.06
C SER A 57 11.68 -7.34 -14.97
N VAL A 58 12.78 -7.49 -14.24
CA VAL A 58 13.91 -6.54 -14.20
C VAL A 58 15.05 -6.94 -15.14
N LYS A 59 14.86 -8.01 -15.92
CA LYS A 59 15.77 -8.39 -17.00
C LYS A 59 14.95 -8.63 -18.25
N ASN A 60 15.56 -8.33 -19.40
CA ASN A 60 14.95 -8.48 -20.71
C ASN A 60 14.22 -9.83 -20.80
N SER A 61 12.89 -9.79 -20.75
CA SER A 61 12.04 -10.96 -20.61
C SER A 61 11.73 -11.59 -21.97
N TYR A 62 12.60 -11.38 -22.96
CA TYR A 62 12.38 -11.77 -24.36
C TYR A 62 11.01 -11.31 -24.89
N GLY A 63 10.54 -10.15 -24.45
CA GLY A 63 9.25 -9.56 -24.84
C GLY A 63 8.04 -10.02 -24.02
N ILE A 64 8.20 -10.82 -22.96
CA ILE A 64 7.09 -11.29 -22.12
C ILE A 64 6.90 -10.35 -20.92
N GLY A 65 5.77 -9.66 -20.87
CA GLY A 65 5.42 -8.80 -19.73
C GLY A 65 6.11 -7.44 -19.74
N TYR A 66 5.98 -6.69 -18.65
CA TYR A 66 6.54 -5.36 -18.51
C TYR A 66 8.00 -5.42 -18.04
N THR A 67 8.90 -4.77 -18.77
CA THR A 67 10.31 -4.61 -18.37
C THR A 67 10.53 -3.20 -17.85
N VAL A 68 10.94 -3.07 -16.59
CA VAL A 68 11.31 -1.78 -16.00
C VAL A 68 12.66 -1.35 -16.63
N PRO A 69 12.79 -0.11 -17.12
CA PRO A 69 14.08 0.39 -17.62
C PRO A 69 15.16 0.34 -16.52
N ASP A 70 16.38 -0.07 -16.88
CA ASP A 70 17.48 -0.26 -15.92
C ASP A 70 17.79 1.02 -15.11
N ASN A 71 17.68 2.20 -15.73
CA ASN A 71 17.88 3.49 -15.09
C ASN A 71 16.74 3.92 -14.15
N GLU A 72 15.61 3.22 -14.19
CA GLU A 72 14.40 3.51 -13.39
C GLU A 72 14.14 2.44 -12.32
N LEU A 73 15.02 1.44 -12.17
CA LEU A 73 14.81 0.33 -11.23
C LEU A 73 14.62 0.80 -9.77
N ASN A 74 15.25 1.91 -9.37
CA ASN A 74 15.08 2.46 -8.02
C ASN A 74 13.79 3.29 -7.86
N ASN A 75 13.09 3.63 -8.94
CA ASN A 75 11.86 4.40 -8.91
C ASN A 75 10.64 3.47 -8.72
N PRO A 76 9.93 3.51 -7.58
CA PRO A 76 8.77 2.64 -7.35
C PRO A 76 7.65 2.87 -8.39
N GLY A 77 7.49 4.09 -8.87
CA GLY A 77 6.51 4.45 -9.89
C GLY A 77 6.77 3.80 -11.26
N ALA A 78 8.02 3.43 -11.55
CA ALA A 78 8.38 2.77 -12.81
C ALA A 78 7.82 1.35 -12.91
N TYR A 79 7.40 0.74 -11.80
CA TYR A 79 6.77 -0.59 -11.76
C TYR A 79 5.26 -0.55 -12.08
N VAL A 80 4.65 0.64 -12.15
CA VAL A 80 3.20 0.84 -12.33
C VAL A 80 2.85 0.87 -13.82
N ASN A 81 1.91 0.03 -14.24
CA ASN A 81 1.31 0.12 -15.56
C ASN A 81 0.16 1.14 -15.53
N LYS A 82 0.35 2.28 -16.19
CA LYS A 82 -0.61 3.40 -16.19
C LYS A 82 -1.97 3.05 -16.76
N ASN A 83 -2.05 2.11 -17.71
CA ASN A 83 -3.33 1.68 -18.25
C ASN A 83 -4.14 0.91 -17.19
N LEU A 84 -3.48 0.05 -16.41
CA LEU A 84 -4.14 -0.66 -15.31
C LEU A 84 -4.48 0.29 -14.15
N GLU A 85 -3.59 1.23 -13.80
CA GLU A 85 -3.87 2.24 -12.77
C GLU A 85 -5.10 3.10 -13.16
N SER A 86 -5.25 3.46 -14.43
CA SER A 86 -6.36 4.28 -14.90
C SER A 86 -7.74 3.65 -14.72
N ALA A 87 -7.82 2.32 -14.61
CA ALA A 87 -9.08 1.60 -14.37
C ALA A 87 -9.72 1.93 -13.01
N TYR A 88 -8.95 2.49 -12.07
CA TYR A 88 -9.43 2.93 -10.76
C TYR A 88 -9.86 4.41 -10.74
N SER A 89 -9.72 5.13 -11.86
CA SER A 89 -10.09 6.55 -11.92
C SER A 89 -11.59 6.74 -11.70
N GLY A 90 -11.96 7.65 -10.80
CA GLY A 90 -13.35 7.96 -10.47
C GLY A 90 -14.05 6.92 -9.58
N ILE A 91 -13.32 5.93 -9.08
CA ILE A 91 -13.83 4.91 -8.15
C ILE A 91 -13.44 5.30 -6.73
N ASP A 92 -14.38 5.18 -5.80
CA ASP A 92 -14.09 5.25 -4.38
C ASP A 92 -13.25 4.03 -3.99
N ILE A 93 -11.95 4.27 -3.75
CA ILE A 93 -10.95 3.24 -3.46
C ILE A 93 -11.18 2.55 -2.12
N ASP A 94 -11.92 3.17 -1.20
CA ASP A 94 -12.28 2.60 0.09
C ASP A 94 -13.52 1.72 0.02
N SER A 95 -14.22 1.72 -1.12
CA SER A 95 -15.41 0.92 -1.33
C SER A 95 -15.07 -0.53 -1.67
N ALA A 96 -15.95 -1.46 -1.28
CA ALA A 96 -15.85 -2.85 -1.70
C ALA A 96 -16.01 -3.05 -3.23
N ALA A 97 -16.32 -2.00 -4.00
CA ALA A 97 -16.42 -2.07 -5.45
C ALA A 97 -15.06 -2.38 -6.09
N ILE A 98 -13.94 -1.97 -5.48
CA ILE A 98 -12.59 -2.25 -6.03
C ILE A 98 -12.30 -3.74 -6.14
N LEU A 99 -12.90 -4.57 -5.27
CA LEU A 99 -12.75 -6.03 -5.29
C LEU A 99 -13.44 -6.68 -6.50
N ARG A 100 -14.33 -5.95 -7.18
CA ARG A 100 -15.02 -6.44 -8.39
C ARG A 100 -14.30 -6.09 -9.68
N LEU A 101 -13.37 -5.12 -9.62
CA LEU A 101 -12.59 -4.69 -10.79
C LEU A 101 -11.46 -5.68 -11.09
N ASP A 102 -10.92 -6.30 -10.04
CA ASP A 102 -9.81 -7.21 -10.14
C ASP A 102 -9.83 -8.20 -8.97
N GLU A 103 -9.76 -9.49 -9.26
CA GLU A 103 -9.76 -10.54 -8.23
C GLU A 103 -8.51 -10.53 -7.35
N GLU A 104 -7.43 -9.90 -7.83
CA GLU A 104 -6.18 -9.78 -7.09
C GLU A 104 -6.17 -8.58 -6.14
N ASN A 105 -7.12 -7.66 -6.27
CA ASN A 105 -7.30 -6.56 -5.33
C ASN A 105 -7.63 -7.08 -3.94
N PHE A 106 -7.31 -6.29 -2.92
CA PHE A 106 -7.61 -6.66 -1.56
C PHE A 106 -7.90 -5.45 -0.66
N ILE A 107 -8.65 -5.71 0.40
CA ILE A 107 -8.89 -4.81 1.52
C ILE A 107 -8.59 -5.58 2.81
N ILE A 108 -7.74 -5.01 3.65
CA ILE A 108 -7.42 -5.50 4.98
C ILE A 108 -7.87 -4.44 5.97
N GLU A 109 -8.85 -4.77 6.81
CA GLU A 109 -9.15 -3.97 8.00
C GLU A 109 -7.97 -4.07 8.96
N LYS A 110 -7.44 -2.93 9.44
CA LYS A 110 -6.29 -2.92 10.37
C LYS A 110 -6.60 -3.68 11.66
N SER A 111 -7.85 -3.65 12.12
CA SER A 111 -8.34 -4.43 13.26
C SER A 111 -8.23 -5.96 13.07
N ALA A 112 -8.11 -6.46 11.83
CA ALA A 112 -7.93 -7.87 11.52
C ALA A 112 -6.45 -8.31 11.46
N ILE A 113 -5.51 -7.37 11.60
CA ILE A 113 -4.07 -7.64 11.58
C ILE A 113 -3.65 -8.21 12.95
N LYS A 114 -3.01 -9.37 12.91
CA LYS A 114 -2.45 -10.05 14.08
C LYS A 114 -1.01 -9.66 14.32
N GLU A 115 -0.24 -9.57 13.25
CA GLU A 115 1.16 -9.16 13.28
C GLU A 115 1.47 -8.33 12.03
N LEU A 116 2.26 -7.29 12.21
CA LEU A 116 2.76 -6.43 11.16
C LEU A 116 4.23 -6.14 11.44
N TYR A 117 5.12 -6.58 10.54
CA TYR A 117 6.55 -6.40 10.75
C TYR A 117 7.33 -6.29 9.45
N HIS A 118 8.51 -5.66 9.56
CA HIS A 118 9.46 -5.52 8.46
C HIS A 118 10.47 -6.67 8.45
N SER A 119 10.91 -7.05 7.25
CA SER A 119 12.03 -7.97 7.04
C SER A 119 12.94 -7.47 5.94
N LYS A 120 14.23 -7.32 6.24
CA LYS A 120 15.28 -7.05 5.24
C LYS A 120 15.65 -8.28 4.41
N LYS A 121 15.28 -9.49 4.87
CA LYS A 121 15.66 -10.75 4.22
C LYS A 121 15.05 -10.81 2.82
N LYS A 122 15.89 -10.99 1.80
CA LYS A 122 15.47 -11.20 0.42
C LYS A 122 14.69 -12.50 0.26
N LYS A 123 13.71 -12.54 -0.64
CA LYS A 123 13.02 -13.78 -1.01
C LYS A 123 13.86 -14.56 -2.02
N PHE A 124 13.95 -15.89 -1.83
CA PHE A 124 14.67 -16.74 -2.77
C PHE A 124 14.03 -16.68 -4.17
N GLY A 125 14.86 -16.62 -5.22
CA GLY A 125 14.41 -16.53 -6.61
C GLY A 125 14.07 -15.11 -7.11
N MET A 126 14.02 -14.10 -6.23
CA MET A 126 13.66 -12.71 -6.59
C MET A 126 14.67 -12.01 -7.53
N GLY A 127 15.76 -12.64 -7.97
CA GLY A 127 16.70 -12.03 -8.91
C GLY A 127 17.32 -10.72 -8.39
N SER A 128 17.53 -9.72 -9.24
CA SER A 128 18.24 -8.47 -8.93
C SER A 128 17.33 -7.27 -8.66
N TYR A 129 16.05 -7.48 -8.35
CA TYR A 129 15.13 -6.37 -8.07
C TYR A 129 15.67 -5.53 -6.89
N PRO A 130 15.85 -4.21 -7.05
CA PRO A 130 16.08 -3.33 -5.90
C PRO A 130 14.83 -3.32 -5.03
N TYR A 131 15.07 -3.33 -3.71
CA TYR A 131 13.99 -3.36 -2.74
C TYR A 131 14.46 -2.78 -1.39
N SER A 132 13.57 -2.04 -0.72
CA SER A 132 13.82 -1.49 0.64
C SER A 132 13.47 -2.46 1.78
N GLY A 133 13.11 -3.69 1.44
CA GLY A 133 12.69 -4.73 2.38
C GLY A 133 11.29 -5.25 2.08
N ARG A 134 10.71 -5.92 3.07
CA ARG A 134 9.39 -6.54 2.97
C ARG A 134 8.55 -6.18 4.18
N ILE A 135 7.31 -5.80 3.94
CA ILE A 135 6.29 -5.67 4.97
C ILE A 135 5.46 -6.95 4.98
N ILE A 136 5.45 -7.64 6.11
CA ILE A 136 4.74 -8.90 6.28
C ILE A 136 3.53 -8.63 7.15
N ILE A 137 2.35 -8.90 6.59
CA ILE A 137 1.05 -8.75 7.26
C ILE A 137 0.55 -10.15 7.58
N LYS A 138 0.38 -10.46 8.86
CA LYS A 138 -0.31 -11.67 9.31
C LYS A 138 -1.75 -11.33 9.67
N CYS A 139 -2.70 -11.94 8.98
CA CYS A 139 -4.13 -11.74 9.23
C CYS A 139 -4.94 -12.95 8.77
N ASN A 140 -6.17 -13.06 9.27
CA ASN A 140 -7.08 -14.11 8.82
C ASN A 140 -7.58 -13.81 7.39
N LYS A 141 -7.97 -14.87 6.66
CA LYS A 141 -8.68 -14.71 5.39
C LYS A 141 -10.02 -14.01 5.64
N THR A 142 -10.35 -13.06 4.78
CA THR A 142 -11.65 -12.36 4.76
C THR A 142 -12.19 -12.32 3.34
N LYS A 143 -13.43 -11.84 3.16
CA LYS A 143 -13.96 -11.57 1.81
C LYS A 143 -13.14 -10.51 1.08
N GLY A 144 -12.63 -9.50 1.79
CA GLY A 144 -11.75 -8.47 1.22
C GLY A 144 -10.31 -8.93 1.02
N ASN A 145 -9.88 -10.00 1.69
CA ASN A 145 -8.52 -10.51 1.60
C ASN A 145 -8.51 -12.05 1.59
N ALA A 146 -8.80 -12.62 0.43
CA ALA A 146 -8.93 -14.08 0.27
C ALA A 146 -7.64 -14.86 0.54
N ARG A 147 -6.47 -14.21 0.42
CA ARG A 147 -5.15 -14.84 0.68
C ARG A 147 -4.80 -14.88 2.17
N GLY A 148 -5.38 -13.99 2.99
CA GLY A 148 -5.01 -13.81 4.39
C GLY A 148 -3.63 -13.15 4.47
N ASN A 149 -2.62 -13.85 4.97
CA ASN A 149 -1.28 -13.29 5.10
C ASN A 149 -0.75 -12.71 3.77
N ARG A 150 -0.09 -11.54 3.85
CA ARG A 150 0.55 -10.86 2.71
C ARG A 150 2.04 -10.65 2.97
N ASP A 151 2.85 -10.74 1.93
CA ASP A 151 4.30 -10.51 1.95
C ASP A 151 4.63 -9.48 0.86
N LEU A 152 4.55 -8.21 1.26
CA LEU A 152 4.64 -7.04 0.39
C LEU A 152 6.11 -6.60 0.27
N ILE A 153 6.73 -6.83 -0.89
CA ILE A 153 8.10 -6.41 -1.18
C ILE A 153 8.07 -4.96 -1.65
N LEU A 154 8.75 -4.07 -0.93
CA LEU A 154 8.85 -2.65 -1.31
C LEU A 154 9.84 -2.51 -2.46
N VAL A 155 9.33 -2.42 -3.70
CA VAL A 155 10.16 -2.35 -4.92
C VAL A 155 10.74 -0.96 -5.12
N GLY A 156 11.95 -0.87 -5.67
CA GLY A 156 12.70 0.38 -5.74
C GLY A 156 13.13 0.87 -4.36
N GLU A 157 13.48 2.15 -4.28
CA GLU A 157 13.87 2.84 -3.05
C GLU A 157 12.65 3.50 -2.40
N GLN A 158 12.27 2.99 -1.23
CA GLN A 158 11.17 3.50 -0.41
C GLN A 158 11.58 3.54 1.07
N ASP A 159 11.02 4.47 1.83
CA ASP A 159 11.21 4.53 3.29
C ASP A 159 10.29 3.52 3.99
N TRP A 160 10.86 2.35 4.31
CA TRP A 160 10.12 1.29 4.98
C TRP A 160 9.68 1.66 6.41
N GLN A 161 10.36 2.59 7.10
CA GLN A 161 10.02 2.96 8.47
C GLN A 161 8.73 3.77 8.48
N SER A 162 8.67 4.81 7.64
CA SER A 162 7.47 5.63 7.47
C SER A 162 6.29 4.79 6.96
N ILE A 163 6.50 3.90 5.99
CA ILE A 163 5.45 2.99 5.50
C ILE A 163 4.96 2.04 6.60
N LEU A 164 5.87 1.45 7.39
CA LEU A 164 5.47 0.54 8.47
C LEU A 164 4.66 1.28 9.54
N GLU A 165 5.03 2.52 9.86
CA GLU A 165 4.30 3.35 10.82
C GLU A 165 2.92 3.74 10.31
N LEU A 166 2.81 4.14 9.04
CA LEU A 166 1.55 4.42 8.36
C LEU A 166 0.56 3.22 8.42
N MET A 167 1.08 2.00 8.33
CA MET A 167 0.28 0.77 8.31
C MET A 167 -0.17 0.29 9.69
N ARG A 168 0.36 0.84 10.78
CA ARG A 168 -0.08 0.56 12.15
C ARG A 168 -1.38 1.28 12.48
#